data_AF-A0A527W8R9-F1
#
_entry.id   AF-A0A527W8R9-F1
#
_cell.length_a   1.000
_cell.length_b   1.000
_cell.length_c   1.000
_cell.angle_alpha   90.00
_cell.angle_beta   90.00
_cell.angle_gamma   90.00
#
_symmetry.space_group_name_H-M   'P 1'
#
loop_
_entity.id
_entity.type
_entity.pdbx_description
1 polymer ?
#
loop_
_entity_poly.entity_id
_entity_poly.type
_entity_poly.pdbx_seq_one_letter_code
_entity_poly.pdbx_strand_id
1 'polypeptide(L)'
;MAMQDGSYERLRAAGCADEVAYVQACLRLFFTPGVDAPDGWADMPAPTISAAHVADIARLNKVAVFMLKALARAAAGGTPPGLPGWLDGYRRRTMSMNAACIGDSVAIDRVLRDRRVDFVFLKGPLQQHGLYGDHFMKPSGDVDILVSPASFAEARAALRTIGYEVAGKSRSVWWV
;
A
#
# COMPACT_ATOMS: atom_id res chain seq x y z
N MET A 1 -0.41 -8.71 14.31
CA MET A 1 -1.61 -8.29 15.06
C MET A 1 -2.77 -8.16 14.09
N ALA A 2 -3.83 -8.97 14.23
CA ALA A 2 -5.09 -8.64 13.58
C ALA A 2 -5.60 -7.35 14.24
N MET A 3 -5.55 -6.22 13.54
CA MET A 3 -6.18 -5.00 14.01
C MET A 3 -7.69 -5.25 13.99
N GLN A 4 -8.26 -5.60 15.15
CA GLN A 4 -9.64 -5.23 15.47
C GLN A 4 -9.68 -3.71 15.70
N ASP A 5 -9.35 -2.94 14.66
CA ASP A 5 -9.63 -1.52 14.67
C ASP A 5 -11.06 -1.41 14.18
N GLY A 6 -11.97 -0.97 15.07
CA GLY A 6 -13.40 -0.82 14.79
C GLY A 6 -13.72 0.18 13.67
N SER A 7 -12.74 0.58 12.86
CA SER A 7 -12.87 1.48 11.71
C SER A 7 -13.93 1.00 10.75
N TYR A 8 -14.03 -0.30 10.46
CA TYR A 8 -15.09 -0.80 9.58
C TYR A 8 -16.48 -0.53 10.16
N GLU A 9 -16.69 -0.80 11.45
CA GLU A 9 -17.98 -0.53 12.11
C GLU A 9 -18.25 0.97 12.23
N ARG A 10 -17.24 1.78 12.55
CA ARG A 10 -17.35 3.25 12.59
C ARG A 10 -17.75 3.79 11.22
N LEU A 11 -17.07 3.38 10.15
CA LEU A 11 -17.35 3.82 8.78
C LEU A 11 -18.74 3.36 8.31
N ARG A 12 -19.13 2.12 8.64
CA ARG A 12 -20.46 1.59 8.33
C ARG A 12 -21.56 2.40 9.01
N ALA A 13 -21.38 2.73 10.29
CA ALA A 13 -22.35 3.50 11.06
C ALA A 13 -22.44 4.97 10.62
N ALA A 14 -21.34 5.56 10.17
CA ALA A 14 -21.27 6.98 9.81
C ALA A 14 -21.86 7.33 8.44
N GLY A 15 -22.15 6.35 7.56
CA GLY A 15 -22.70 6.64 6.23
C GLY A 15 -21.75 7.46 5.35
N CYS A 16 -20.53 6.95 5.13
CA CYS A 16 -19.43 7.71 4.51
C CYS A 16 -19.48 7.82 2.96
N ALA A 17 -20.66 8.06 2.37
CA ALA A 17 -20.81 8.10 0.91
C ALA A 17 -19.97 9.21 0.27
N ASP A 18 -19.96 10.39 0.88
CA ASP A 18 -19.21 11.55 0.37
C ASP A 18 -17.70 11.39 0.55
N GLU A 19 -17.23 10.81 1.65
CA GLU A 19 -15.81 10.48 1.83
C GLU A 19 -15.35 9.42 0.84
N VAL A 20 -16.18 8.41 0.55
CA VAL A 20 -15.89 7.42 -0.49
C VAL A 20 -15.81 8.12 -1.85
N ALA A 21 -16.75 9.01 -2.18
CA ALA A 21 -16.74 9.77 -3.42
C ALA A 21 -15.48 10.66 -3.55
N TYR A 22 -15.07 11.30 -2.46
CA TYR A 22 -13.83 12.09 -2.40
C TYR A 22 -12.58 11.25 -2.65
N VAL A 23 -12.47 10.07 -2.01
CA VAL A 23 -11.35 9.13 -2.25
C VAL A 23 -11.35 8.66 -3.71
N GLN A 24 -12.52 8.32 -4.26
CA GLN A 24 -12.64 7.94 -5.67
C GLN A 24 -12.23 9.07 -6.62
N ALA A 25 -12.61 10.32 -6.33
CA ALA A 25 -12.21 11.47 -7.13
C ALA A 25 -10.68 11.63 -7.16
N CYS A 26 -10.03 11.53 -6.00
CA CYS A 26 -8.56 11.54 -5.91
C CYS A 26 -7.93 10.41 -6.73
N LEU A 27 -8.50 9.21 -6.69
CA LEU A 27 -8.00 8.07 -7.48
C LEU A 27 -8.18 8.29 -8.98
N ARG A 28 -9.32 8.84 -9.42
CA ARG A 28 -9.54 9.18 -10.84
C ARG A 28 -8.50 10.18 -11.34
N LEU A 29 -8.21 11.23 -10.56
CA LEU A 29 -7.17 12.20 -10.87
C LEU A 29 -5.77 11.57 -10.96
N PHE A 30 -5.47 10.59 -10.11
CA PHE A 30 -4.19 9.89 -10.18
C PHE A 30 -4.06 9.02 -11.44
N PHE A 31 -5.07 8.20 -11.73
CA PHE A 31 -5.03 7.20 -12.80
C PHE A 31 -5.37 7.75 -14.19
N THR A 32 -5.89 8.97 -14.27
CA THR A 32 -6.23 9.64 -15.55
C THR A 32 -5.35 10.87 -15.75
N PRO A 33 -4.05 10.70 -16.10
CA PRO A 33 -3.16 11.82 -16.34
C PRO A 33 -3.63 12.66 -17.54
N GLY A 34 -3.63 13.98 -17.40
CA GLY A 34 -4.03 14.93 -18.46
C GLY A 34 -5.46 15.48 -18.33
N VAL A 35 -6.23 15.01 -17.35
CA VAL A 35 -7.44 15.71 -16.89
C VAL A 35 -6.99 16.67 -15.79
N ASP A 36 -6.89 17.95 -16.11
CA ASP A 36 -6.76 18.98 -15.08
C ASP A 36 -7.93 18.87 -14.11
N ALA A 37 -7.70 19.20 -12.84
CA ALA A 37 -8.81 19.31 -11.89
C ALA A 37 -9.87 20.20 -12.54
N PRO A 38 -11.14 19.78 -12.62
CA PRO A 38 -12.15 20.55 -13.34
C PRO A 38 -12.14 21.99 -12.83
N ASP A 39 -12.14 22.96 -13.77
CA ASP A 39 -12.26 24.37 -13.45
C ASP A 39 -13.36 24.57 -12.42
N GLY A 40 -13.00 25.10 -11.24
CA GLY A 40 -13.91 25.29 -10.11
C GLY A 40 -13.61 24.48 -8.84
N TRP A 41 -12.62 23.58 -8.82
CA TRP A 41 -12.17 22.94 -7.56
C TRP A 41 -11.59 23.93 -6.53
N ALA A 42 -11.11 25.10 -6.99
CA ALA A 42 -10.59 26.15 -6.12
C ALA A 42 -11.69 26.97 -5.41
N ASP A 43 -12.89 27.04 -5.99
CA ASP A 43 -14.03 27.82 -5.48
C ASP A 43 -15.10 26.97 -4.79
N MET A 44 -14.93 25.65 -4.76
CA MET A 44 -15.80 24.75 -4.01
C MET A 44 -15.48 24.91 -2.51
N PRO A 45 -16.46 25.25 -1.66
CA PRO A 45 -16.26 25.23 -0.22
C PRO A 45 -15.77 23.84 0.18
N ALA A 46 -14.82 23.80 1.13
CA ALA A 46 -14.26 22.55 1.62
C ALA A 46 -15.42 21.59 1.93
N PRO A 47 -15.45 20.39 1.31
CA PRO A 47 -16.57 19.50 1.50
C PRO A 47 -16.75 19.22 2.99
N THR A 48 -18.00 19.09 3.44
CA THR A 48 -18.39 18.78 4.83
C THR A 48 -18.02 17.34 5.23
N ILE A 49 -16.94 16.81 4.65
CA ILE A 49 -16.45 15.45 4.77
C ILE A 49 -15.48 15.32 5.94
N SER A 50 -15.52 14.19 6.62
CA SER A 50 -14.62 13.92 7.75
C SER A 50 -13.23 13.51 7.26
N ALA A 51 -12.22 14.32 7.55
CA ALA A 51 -10.81 13.97 7.27
C ALA A 51 -10.40 12.63 7.91
N ALA A 52 -10.96 12.30 9.08
CA ALA A 52 -10.70 11.04 9.77
C ALA A 52 -11.30 9.83 9.02
N HIS A 53 -12.54 9.96 8.51
CA HIS A 53 -13.16 8.91 7.71
C HIS A 53 -12.44 8.74 6.36
N VAL A 54 -12.06 9.84 5.70
CA VAL A 54 -11.23 9.80 4.48
C VAL A 54 -9.92 9.06 4.74
N ALA A 55 -9.23 9.37 5.85
CA ALA A 55 -8.00 8.71 6.26
C ALA A 55 -8.20 7.20 6.52
N ASP A 56 -9.28 6.82 7.22
CA ASP A 56 -9.60 5.41 7.47
C ASP A 56 -9.92 4.65 6.17
N ILE A 57 -10.73 5.23 5.28
CA ILE A 57 -11.02 4.65 3.95
C ILE A 57 -9.72 4.49 3.15
N ALA A 58 -8.87 5.52 3.11
CA ALA A 58 -7.61 5.50 2.40
C ALA A 58 -6.63 4.45 2.96
N ARG A 59 -6.58 4.30 4.29
CA ARG A 59 -5.74 3.31 4.98
C ARG A 59 -6.20 1.89 4.69
N LEU A 60 -7.48 1.60 4.88
CA LEU A 60 -8.06 0.27 4.73
C LEU A 60 -7.91 -0.25 3.30
N ASN A 61 -8.03 0.64 2.31
CA ASN A 61 -7.84 0.30 0.89
C ASN A 61 -6.38 0.40 0.43
N LYS A 62 -5.48 0.86 1.30
CA LYS A 62 -4.06 1.12 0.99
C LYS A 62 -3.89 2.05 -0.21
N VAL A 63 -4.62 3.16 -0.25
CA VAL A 63 -4.63 4.12 -1.38
C VAL A 63 -4.14 5.52 -1.00
N ALA A 64 -3.72 5.74 0.23
CA ALA A 64 -3.32 7.07 0.72
C ALA A 64 -2.20 7.74 -0.10
N VAL A 65 -1.18 7.00 -0.56
CA VAL A 65 -0.08 7.62 -1.36
C VAL A 65 -0.57 8.06 -2.74
N PHE A 66 -1.54 7.35 -3.33
CA PHE A 66 -2.19 7.78 -4.58
C PHE A 66 -2.90 9.11 -4.38
N MET A 67 -3.66 9.23 -3.29
CA MET A 67 -4.34 10.48 -2.94
C MET A 67 -3.37 11.62 -2.71
N LEU A 68 -2.28 11.39 -1.96
CA LEU A 68 -1.25 12.40 -1.72
C LEU A 68 -0.67 12.94 -3.03
N LYS A 69 -0.34 12.04 -3.97
CA LYS A 69 0.20 12.42 -5.27
C LYS A 69 -0.83 13.12 -6.17
N ALA A 70 -2.10 12.74 -6.09
CA ALA A 70 -3.17 13.42 -6.81
C ALA A 70 -3.40 14.84 -6.27
N LEU A 71 -3.48 15.00 -4.95
CA LEU A 71 -3.71 16.29 -4.31
C LEU A 71 -2.54 17.25 -4.48
N ALA A 72 -1.30 16.74 -4.58
CA ALA A 72 -0.13 17.57 -4.92
C ALA A 72 -0.22 18.21 -6.32
N ARG A 73 -1.08 17.69 -7.20
CA ARG A 73 -1.36 18.24 -8.54
C ARG A 73 -2.62 19.12 -8.58
N ALA A 74 -3.46 19.08 -7.55
CA ALA A 74 -4.73 19.80 -7.50
C ALA A 74 -4.55 21.20 -6.86
N ALA A 75 -5.43 22.14 -7.22
CA ALA A 75 -5.46 23.45 -6.58
C ALA A 75 -5.75 23.32 -5.06
N ALA A 76 -5.05 24.12 -4.25
CA ALA A 76 -4.97 23.96 -2.79
C ALA A 76 -6.30 24.08 -2.01
N GLY A 77 -7.38 24.53 -2.64
CA GLY A 77 -8.66 24.83 -1.97
C GLY A 77 -9.53 23.62 -1.58
N GLY A 78 -9.30 22.44 -2.17
CA GLY A 78 -10.20 21.29 -2.01
C GLY A 78 -9.86 20.26 -0.93
N THR A 79 -8.75 20.43 -0.18
CA THR A 79 -8.27 19.38 0.73
C THR A 79 -8.75 19.58 2.17
N PRO A 80 -9.41 18.58 2.80
CA PRO A 80 -9.82 18.66 4.20
C PRO A 80 -8.66 18.98 5.16
N PRO A 81 -8.86 19.86 6.16
CA PRO A 81 -7.83 20.17 7.15
C PRO A 81 -7.28 18.93 7.85
N GLY A 82 -5.97 18.91 8.12
CA GLY A 82 -5.29 17.80 8.79
C GLY A 82 -5.03 16.57 7.93
N LEU A 83 -5.77 16.36 6.83
CA LEU A 83 -5.56 15.25 5.91
C LEU A 83 -4.15 15.26 5.27
N PRO A 84 -3.57 16.39 4.82
CA PRO A 84 -2.22 16.41 4.24
C PRO A 84 -1.14 15.87 5.19
N GLY A 85 -1.17 16.29 6.46
CA GLY A 85 -0.22 15.83 7.47
C GLY A 85 -0.36 14.34 7.77
N TRP A 86 -1.60 13.83 7.79
CA TRP A 86 -1.86 12.40 7.94
C TRP A 86 -1.34 11.58 6.75
N LEU A 87 -1.61 12.05 5.52
CA LEU A 87 -1.16 11.41 4.27
C LEU A 87 0.38 11.34 4.20
N ASP A 88 1.05 12.41 4.59
CA ASP A 88 2.51 12.47 4.64
C ASP A 88 3.09 11.50 5.70
N GLY A 89 2.46 11.42 6.87
CA GLY A 89 2.79 10.40 7.87
C GLY A 89 2.61 8.97 7.35
N TYR A 90 1.55 8.71 6.59
CA TYR A 90 1.30 7.42 5.94
C TYR A 90 2.37 7.11 4.87
N ARG A 91 2.75 8.10 4.06
CA ARG A 91 3.82 7.98 3.07
C ARG A 91 5.14 7.58 3.72
N ARG A 92 5.55 8.25 4.81
CA ARG A 92 6.80 7.90 5.52
C ARG A 92 6.78 6.47 6.03
N ARG A 93 5.68 6.02 6.65
CA ARG A 93 5.54 4.63 7.10
C ARG A 93 5.63 3.64 5.94
N THR A 94 4.96 3.94 4.82
CA THR A 94 5.02 3.12 3.60
C THR A 94 6.45 3.03 3.07
N MET A 95 7.17 4.15 3.04
CA MET A 95 8.57 4.18 2.62
C MET A 95 9.45 3.30 3.52
N SER A 96 9.34 3.42 4.84
CA SER A 96 10.11 2.60 5.78
C SER A 96 9.81 1.11 5.63
N MET A 97 8.53 0.72 5.54
CA MET A 97 8.13 -0.68 5.38
C MET A 97 8.66 -1.27 4.07
N ASN A 98 8.46 -0.55 2.96
CA ASN A 98 8.85 -1.06 1.65
C ASN A 98 10.37 -1.07 1.47
N ALA A 99 11.10 -0.12 2.07
CA ALA A 99 12.56 -0.14 2.07
C ALA A 99 13.10 -1.40 2.78
N ALA A 100 12.51 -1.79 3.91
CA ALA A 100 12.84 -3.04 4.58
C ALA A 100 12.56 -4.26 3.68
N CYS A 101 11.36 -4.33 3.08
CA CYS A 101 11.03 -5.44 2.17
C CYS A 101 11.94 -5.50 0.92
N ILE A 102 12.41 -4.37 0.40
CA ILE A 102 13.39 -4.35 -0.70
C ILE A 102 14.73 -4.90 -0.22
N GLY A 103 15.19 -4.52 0.98
CA GLY A 103 16.40 -5.09 1.58
C GLY A 103 16.30 -6.61 1.73
N ASP A 104 15.18 -7.10 2.26
CA ASP A 104 14.89 -8.54 2.37
C ASP A 104 14.88 -9.21 0.99
N SER A 105 14.27 -8.57 -0.01
CA SER A 105 14.25 -9.09 -1.38
C SER A 105 15.67 -9.25 -1.95
N VAL A 106 16.58 -8.30 -1.69
CA VAL A 106 17.98 -8.43 -2.13
C VAL A 106 18.69 -9.59 -1.44
N ALA A 107 18.47 -9.79 -0.14
CA ALA A 107 19.06 -10.91 0.58
C ALA A 107 18.52 -12.26 0.09
N ILE A 108 17.22 -12.34 -0.17
CA ILE A 108 16.53 -13.51 -0.72
C ILE A 108 17.04 -13.83 -2.13
N ASP A 109 17.16 -12.82 -3.00
CA ASP A 109 17.64 -13.01 -4.37
C ASP A 109 19.03 -13.63 -4.40
N ARG A 110 19.95 -13.09 -3.60
CA ARG A 110 21.32 -13.62 -3.50
C ARG A 110 21.34 -15.08 -3.06
N VAL A 111 20.68 -15.40 -1.94
CA VAL A 111 20.77 -16.76 -1.38
C VAL A 111 20.11 -17.82 -2.26
N LEU A 112 19.02 -17.48 -2.95
CA LEU A 112 18.35 -18.40 -3.86
C LEU A 112 19.14 -18.59 -5.16
N ARG A 113 19.72 -17.52 -5.71
CA ARG A 113 20.58 -17.61 -6.90
C ARG A 113 21.86 -18.41 -6.64
N ASP A 114 22.49 -18.22 -5.49
CA ASP A 114 23.69 -18.99 -5.09
C ASP A 114 23.40 -20.50 -5.01
N ARG A 115 22.16 -20.86 -4.67
CA ARG A 115 21.66 -22.25 -4.65
C ARG A 115 21.04 -22.72 -5.97
N ARG A 116 21.06 -21.88 -7.02
CA ARG A 116 20.44 -22.15 -8.33
C ARG A 116 18.97 -22.54 -8.21
N VAL A 117 18.26 -21.91 -7.28
CA VAL A 117 16.80 -22.05 -7.14
C VAL A 117 16.15 -21.00 -8.02
N ASP A 118 15.40 -21.45 -9.02
CA ASP A 118 14.56 -20.56 -9.82
C ASP A 118 13.39 -20.04 -8.98
N PHE A 119 13.18 -18.73 -9.01
CA PHE A 119 12.12 -18.08 -8.26
C PHE A 119 11.65 -16.78 -8.94
N VAL A 120 10.47 -16.31 -8.54
CA VAL A 120 9.91 -15.03 -8.95
C VAL A 120 9.41 -14.27 -7.73
N PHE A 121 9.77 -13.00 -7.61
CA PHE A 121 9.12 -12.10 -6.65
C PHE A 121 7.68 -11.85 -7.06
N LEU A 122 6.76 -12.14 -6.15
CA LEU A 122 5.34 -11.92 -6.33
C LEU A 122 4.94 -10.69 -5.52
N LYS A 123 4.11 -9.80 -6.10
CA LYS A 123 3.60 -8.60 -5.42
C LYS A 123 4.72 -7.71 -4.87
N GLY A 124 4.43 -6.99 -3.80
CA GLY A 124 5.41 -6.20 -3.07
C GLY A 124 5.88 -4.92 -3.78
N PRO A 125 6.91 -4.26 -3.22
CA PRO A 125 7.47 -3.02 -3.77
C PRO A 125 8.05 -3.19 -5.18
N LEU A 126 8.59 -4.36 -5.52
CA LEU A 126 9.15 -4.63 -6.85
C LEU A 126 8.07 -4.60 -7.94
N GLN A 127 6.91 -5.23 -7.70
CA GLN A 127 5.78 -5.15 -8.63
C GLN A 127 5.18 -3.73 -8.71
N GLN A 128 5.15 -2.99 -7.60
CA GLN A 128 4.64 -1.61 -7.59
C GLN A 128 5.40 -0.70 -8.55
N HIS A 129 6.71 -0.88 -8.70
CA HIS A 129 7.48 -0.10 -9.68
C HIS A 129 7.05 -0.41 -11.12
N GLY A 130 6.82 -1.68 -11.46
CA GLY A 130 6.30 -2.04 -12.78
C GLY A 130 4.88 -1.50 -13.05
N LEU A 131 4.03 -1.42 -12.03
CA LEU A 131 2.64 -0.95 -12.17
C LEU A 131 2.49 0.57 -12.13
N TYR A 132 3.31 1.25 -11.31
CA TYR A 132 3.09 2.66 -10.95
C TYR A 132 4.33 3.55 -11.11
N GLY A 133 5.47 2.98 -11.52
CA GLY A 133 6.75 3.69 -11.60
C GLY A 133 7.38 4.03 -10.26
N ASP A 134 6.84 3.54 -9.14
CA ASP A 134 7.29 3.86 -7.78
C ASP A 134 7.11 2.66 -6.84
N HIS A 135 8.15 2.34 -6.07
CA HIS A 135 8.16 1.25 -5.08
C HIS A 135 7.34 1.55 -3.82
N PHE A 136 6.93 2.79 -3.59
CA PHE A 136 6.41 3.28 -2.31
C PHE A 136 4.92 3.67 -2.36
N MET A 137 4.14 3.07 -3.26
CA MET A 137 2.73 3.42 -3.47
C MET A 137 1.76 2.75 -2.47
N LYS A 138 2.05 1.51 -2.07
CA LYS A 138 1.25 0.74 -1.12
C LYS A 138 2.18 0.10 -0.08
N PRO A 139 1.81 0.09 1.22
CA PRO A 139 2.61 -0.59 2.23
C PRO A 139 2.61 -2.10 1.98
N SER A 140 3.81 -2.66 1.92
CA SER A 140 4.13 -4.09 1.87
C SER A 140 4.90 -4.43 3.15
N GLY A 141 4.45 -5.45 3.88
CA GLY A 141 5.04 -5.86 5.16
C GLY A 141 5.77 -7.19 5.10
N ASP A 142 5.78 -7.81 3.93
CA ASP A 142 6.30 -9.13 3.64
C ASP A 142 6.82 -9.19 2.19
N VAL A 143 7.61 -10.22 1.92
CA VAL A 143 8.11 -10.56 0.58
C VAL A 143 7.46 -11.88 0.19
N ASP A 144 6.64 -11.86 -0.87
CA ASP A 144 6.12 -13.08 -1.46
C ASP A 144 7.07 -13.54 -2.58
N ILE A 145 7.45 -14.82 -2.57
CA ILE A 145 8.18 -15.46 -3.67
C ILE A 145 7.43 -16.70 -4.14
N LEU A 146 7.52 -16.98 -5.44
CA LEU A 146 7.10 -18.24 -6.04
C LEU A 146 8.34 -19.05 -6.40
N VAL A 147 8.33 -20.32 -6.03
CA VAL A 147 9.35 -21.31 -6.40
C VAL A 147 8.63 -22.54 -6.98
N SER A 148 9.34 -23.33 -7.78
CA SER A 148 8.80 -24.62 -8.21
C SER A 148 8.53 -25.53 -6.99
N PRO A 149 7.50 -26.39 -7.01
CA PRO A 149 7.27 -27.34 -5.92
C PRO A 149 8.48 -28.25 -5.66
N ALA A 150 9.20 -28.63 -6.72
CA ALA A 150 10.40 -29.45 -6.63
C ALA A 150 11.57 -28.74 -5.91
N SER A 151 11.63 -27.41 -5.99
CA SER A 151 12.66 -26.59 -5.36
C SER A 151 12.30 -26.11 -3.94
N PHE A 152 11.10 -26.42 -3.44
CA PHE A 152 10.63 -25.87 -2.15
C PHE A 152 11.55 -26.19 -0.97
N ALA A 153 12.02 -27.44 -0.88
CA ALA A 153 12.91 -27.86 0.20
C ALA A 153 14.26 -27.13 0.16
N GLU A 154 14.84 -26.94 -1.03
CA GLU A 154 16.09 -26.22 -1.23
C GLU A 154 15.93 -24.73 -0.96
N ALA A 155 14.85 -24.12 -1.46
CA ALA A 155 14.51 -22.73 -1.20
C ALA A 155 14.38 -22.47 0.31
N ARG A 156 13.68 -23.35 1.03
CA ARG A 156 13.56 -23.28 2.49
C ARG A 156 14.92 -23.40 3.16
N ALA A 157 15.76 -24.34 2.75
CA ALA A 157 17.10 -24.51 3.31
C ALA A 157 17.96 -23.26 3.10
N ALA A 158 17.92 -22.67 1.90
CA ALA A 158 18.61 -21.44 1.55
C ALA A 158 18.16 -20.28 2.44
N LEU A 159 16.85 -20.04 2.56
CA LEU A 159 16.30 -18.96 3.39
C LEU A 159 16.68 -19.08 4.87
N ARG A 160 16.81 -20.31 5.39
CA ARG A 160 17.28 -20.53 6.77
C ARG A 160 18.71 -20.04 7.00
N THR A 161 19.56 -20.05 5.97
CA THR A 161 20.96 -19.59 6.11
C THR A 161 21.06 -18.07 6.32
N ILE A 162 20.03 -17.31 5.96
CA ILE A 162 19.95 -15.86 6.17
C ILE A 162 18.98 -15.49 7.31
N GLY A 163 18.62 -16.46 8.17
CA GLY A 163 17.87 -16.22 9.40
C GLY A 163 16.34 -16.35 9.31
N TYR A 164 15.78 -16.77 8.17
CA TYR A 164 14.34 -17.07 8.09
C TYR A 164 14.01 -18.41 8.74
N GLU A 165 12.86 -18.47 9.40
CA GLU A 165 12.32 -19.70 9.98
C GLU A 165 10.92 -19.97 9.45
N VAL A 166 10.51 -21.25 9.50
CA VAL A 166 9.12 -21.60 9.20
C VAL A 166 8.27 -21.25 10.41
N ALA A 167 7.35 -20.29 10.23
CA ALA A 167 6.37 -19.98 11.24
C ALA A 167 5.50 -21.22 11.55
N GLY A 168 5.33 -21.55 12.83
CA GLY A 168 4.71 -22.81 13.27
C GLY A 168 3.24 -23.05 12.85
N LYS A 169 2.46 -22.01 12.53
CA LYS A 169 1.16 -22.07 11.80
C LYS A 169 0.91 -20.70 11.17
N SER A 170 0.46 -20.67 9.91
CA SER A 170 -0.06 -19.44 9.32
C SER A 170 -1.43 -19.14 9.90
N ARG A 171 -1.63 -17.94 10.47
CA ARG A 171 -2.96 -17.45 10.87
C ARG A 171 -3.68 -16.74 9.71
N SER A 172 -3.10 -16.77 8.51
CA SER A 172 -3.71 -16.18 7.33
C SER A 172 -4.81 -17.10 6.81
N VAL A 173 -5.99 -16.53 6.59
CA VAL A 173 -7.13 -17.23 5.95
C VAL A 173 -6.82 -17.72 4.52
N TRP A 174 -5.75 -17.22 3.91
CA TRP A 174 -5.29 -17.63 2.58
C TRP A 174 -4.39 -18.87 2.58
N TRP A 175 -3.93 -19.29 3.75
CA TRP A 175 -2.92 -20.34 3.92
C TRP A 175 -3.33 -21.36 5.00
N VAL A 176 -4.64 -21.57 5.19
CA VAL A 176 -5.25 -22.51 6.15
C VAL A 176 -5.17 -23.94 5.64
#